data_AF-A0A8C3YRU5-F1
#
_entry.id   AF-A0A8C3YRU5-F1
#
_cell.length_a   1.000
_cell.length_b   1.000
_cell.length_c   1.000
_cell.angle_alpha   90.00
_cell.angle_beta   90.00
_cell.angle_gamma   90.00
#
_symmetry.space_group_name_H-M   'P 1'
#
loop_
_entity.id
_entity.type
_entity.pdbx_description
1 polymer ?
#
loop_
_entity_poly.entity_id
_entity_poly.type
_entity_poly.pdbx_seq_one_letter_code
_entity_poly.pdbx_strand_id
1 'polypeptide(L)'
;MFLSSVGFSIVIMSIWPYLQKIDPTADASFLGWVIATFSLGQMAASPLFGLWSNYRPRKEPLSISIFISVAANCLYAYVHLPPSHNKYYMLVARGLVGFGAGNVAVIRSYIAGATSLQERTSAMANTSACQALGFILGPEHRVDDSGRQCKNINFEEVSTDEVQVPQGNIDQVAVVATNVLFFVILFIFALFETIVTPLTMDMYAWTREQAVLYDGLILAALGVEAVIVFMGIKLVSKKIGERAILLGGLILVWVGFFILLPWGNQFPKIQWEDLHNNSIPNTTFGEIIITLWKSPREDHDEGPIGCPIEQGWCLYTPVIHLAQFITSAVLVGIGYPSCNVMSYTLYSKILGPKPQGVYMGWLTASGSAARILGPVFISQVYTVWGPRWAFSLVCGLVVLTITLLGVVYRRLIAFSVRHGGIQEQPS
;
A
#
# COMPACT_ATOMS: atom_id res chain seq x y z
N MET A 1 -13.80 -6.33 -6.25
CA MET A 1 -12.36 -6.01 -6.09
C MET A 1 -11.93 -4.89 -7.01
N PHE A 2 -11.89 -5.09 -8.34
CA PHE A 2 -11.49 -4.06 -9.30
C PHE A 2 -12.22 -2.73 -9.10
N LEU A 3 -13.56 -2.71 -9.19
CA LEU A 3 -14.37 -1.49 -9.02
C LEU A 3 -14.16 -0.79 -7.66
N SER A 4 -14.02 -1.57 -6.59
CA SER A 4 -13.73 -1.02 -5.26
C SER A 4 -12.35 -0.35 -5.18
N SER A 5 -11.39 -0.82 -5.99
CA SER A 5 -10.02 -0.30 -6.03
C SER A 5 -9.94 0.96 -6.90
N VAL A 6 -10.69 0.98 -8.01
CA VAL A 6 -10.92 2.17 -8.84
C VAL A 6 -11.52 3.30 -8.00
N GLY A 7 -12.61 3.03 -7.28
CA GLY A 7 -13.26 4.03 -6.42
C GLY A 7 -12.33 4.56 -5.32
N PHE A 8 -11.53 3.67 -4.71
CA PHE A 8 -10.53 4.09 -3.73
C PHE A 8 -9.47 5.02 -4.34
N SER A 9 -8.93 4.67 -5.52
CA SER A 9 -7.87 5.43 -6.18
C SER A 9 -8.33 6.84 -6.58
N ILE A 10 -9.51 6.95 -7.20
CA ILE A 10 -10.12 8.24 -7.59
C ILE A 10 -10.29 9.15 -6.37
N VAL A 11 -10.80 8.61 -5.26
CA VAL A 11 -11.01 9.38 -4.04
C VAL A 11 -9.69 9.85 -3.46
N ILE A 12 -8.68 8.97 -3.35
CA ILE A 12 -7.38 9.33 -2.76
C ILE A 12 -6.67 10.44 -3.53
N MET A 13 -6.74 10.47 -4.85
CA MET A 13 -6.11 11.53 -5.64
C MET A 13 -6.84 12.88 -5.55
N SER A 14 -8.16 12.86 -5.37
CA SER A 14 -8.99 14.07 -5.35
C SER A 14 -9.25 14.63 -3.95
N ILE A 15 -8.91 13.89 -2.88
CA ILE A 15 -9.33 14.21 -1.51
C ILE A 15 -8.73 15.52 -1.00
N TRP A 16 -7.47 15.84 -1.32
CA TRP A 16 -6.83 17.07 -0.86
C TRP A 16 -7.45 18.31 -1.52
N PRO A 17 -7.54 18.39 -2.86
CA PRO A 17 -8.27 19.48 -3.53
C PRO A 17 -9.73 19.60 -3.05
N TYR A 18 -10.41 18.49 -2.82
CA TYR A 18 -11.81 18.50 -2.37
C TYR A 18 -11.95 19.02 -0.94
N LEU A 19 -11.06 18.60 -0.03
CA LEU A 19 -11.01 19.08 1.35
C LEU A 19 -10.76 20.59 1.40
N GLN A 20 -9.80 21.09 0.62
CA GLN A 20 -9.49 22.53 0.55
C GLN A 20 -10.67 23.37 0.04
N LYS A 21 -11.46 22.82 -0.90
CA LYS A 21 -12.65 23.51 -1.41
C LYS A 21 -13.79 23.56 -0.40
N ILE A 22 -13.91 22.54 0.45
CA ILE A 22 -14.99 22.42 1.44
C ILE A 22 -14.68 23.19 2.71
N ASP A 23 -13.44 23.11 3.19
CA ASP A 23 -12.98 23.78 4.40
C ASP A 23 -11.54 24.27 4.20
N PRO A 24 -11.35 25.56 3.85
CA PRO A 24 -10.02 26.14 3.68
C PRO A 24 -9.18 26.16 4.96
N THR A 25 -9.77 25.92 6.14
CA THR A 25 -9.03 25.85 7.42
C THR A 25 -8.41 24.47 7.67
N ALA A 26 -8.67 23.49 6.81
CA ALA A 26 -8.13 22.15 6.96
C ALA A 26 -6.65 22.10 6.57
N ASP A 27 -5.84 21.52 7.44
CA ASP A 27 -4.39 21.37 7.24
C ASP A 27 -4.02 19.95 6.77
N ALA A 28 -2.73 19.75 6.46
CA ALA A 28 -2.21 18.46 6.03
C ALA A 28 -2.34 17.38 7.12
N SER A 29 -2.33 17.78 8.40
CA SER A 29 -2.55 16.86 9.54
C SER A 29 -3.96 16.27 9.49
N PHE A 30 -4.98 17.11 9.28
CA PHE A 30 -6.36 16.65 9.15
C PHE A 30 -6.54 15.75 7.93
N LEU A 31 -5.89 16.06 6.79
CA LEU A 31 -5.86 15.15 5.65
C LEU A 31 -5.32 13.77 6.04
N GLY A 32 -4.23 13.72 6.81
CA GLY A 32 -3.66 12.48 7.34
C GLY A 32 -4.68 11.65 8.12
N TRP A 33 -5.46 12.28 9.00
CA TRP A 33 -6.56 11.63 9.71
C TRP A 33 -7.65 11.10 8.77
N VAL A 34 -8.04 11.87 7.75
CA VAL A 34 -9.05 11.46 6.78
C VAL A 34 -8.60 10.20 6.00
N ILE A 35 -7.33 10.13 5.60
CA ILE A 35 -6.75 8.94 4.95
C ILE A 35 -6.68 7.76 5.94
N ALA A 36 -6.21 7.99 7.17
CA ALA A 36 -6.09 6.95 8.19
C ALA A 36 -7.45 6.35 8.60
N THR A 37 -8.51 7.16 8.64
CA THR A 37 -9.85 6.72 9.07
C THR A 37 -10.42 5.64 8.15
N PHE A 38 -10.10 5.67 6.85
CA PHE A 38 -10.43 4.57 5.94
C PHE A 38 -9.79 3.25 6.40
N SER A 39 -8.49 3.24 6.69
CA SER A 39 -7.79 2.05 7.16
C SER A 39 -8.30 1.59 8.54
N LEU A 40 -8.64 2.53 9.43
CA LEU A 40 -9.25 2.23 10.74
C LEU A 40 -10.59 1.52 10.58
N GLY A 41 -11.46 2.03 9.70
CA GLY A 41 -12.73 1.40 9.36
C GLY A 41 -12.55 -0.02 8.84
N GLN A 42 -11.61 -0.22 7.90
CA GLN A 42 -11.31 -1.54 7.34
C GLN A 42 -10.73 -2.49 8.40
N MET A 43 -9.87 -1.98 9.29
CA MET A 43 -9.26 -2.75 10.37
C MET A 43 -10.31 -3.32 11.32
N ALA A 44 -11.30 -2.52 11.70
CA ALA A 44 -12.41 -2.95 12.55
C ALA A 44 -13.39 -3.88 11.82
N ALA A 45 -13.72 -3.58 10.57
CA ALA A 45 -14.72 -4.32 9.82
C ALA A 45 -14.22 -5.69 9.33
N SER A 46 -12.93 -5.85 9.04
CA SER A 46 -12.41 -7.08 8.42
C SER A 46 -12.62 -8.33 9.30
N PRO A 47 -12.31 -8.33 10.61
CA PRO A 47 -12.62 -9.46 11.48
C PRO A 47 -14.13 -9.68 11.67
N LEU A 48 -14.92 -8.60 11.73
CA LEU A 48 -16.39 -8.67 11.90
C LEU A 48 -17.06 -9.35 10.71
N PHE A 49 -16.78 -8.87 9.49
CA PHE A 49 -17.30 -9.50 8.28
C PHE A 49 -16.72 -10.89 8.05
N GLY A 50 -15.45 -11.11 8.43
CA GLY A 50 -14.84 -12.44 8.44
C GLY A 50 -15.60 -13.42 9.34
N LEU A 51 -15.94 -13.02 10.57
CA LEU A 51 -16.74 -13.81 11.51
C LEU A 51 -18.14 -14.07 10.98
N TRP A 52 -18.81 -13.05 10.46
CA TRP A 52 -20.14 -13.20 9.87
C TRP A 52 -20.12 -14.21 8.71
N SER A 53 -19.13 -14.13 7.82
CA SER A 53 -19.00 -15.03 6.67
C SER A 53 -18.73 -16.50 7.03
N ASN A 54 -18.32 -16.76 8.28
CA ASN A 54 -18.10 -18.12 8.79
C ASN A 54 -19.41 -18.79 9.24
N TYR A 55 -20.38 -18.02 9.76
CA TYR A 55 -21.62 -18.56 10.32
C TYR A 55 -22.84 -18.40 9.41
N ARG A 56 -22.78 -17.51 8.42
CA ARG A 56 -23.88 -17.20 7.51
C ARG A 56 -23.44 -17.29 6.04
N PRO A 57 -24.39 -17.39 5.09
CA PRO A 57 -24.07 -17.35 3.67
C PRO A 57 -23.26 -16.09 3.34
N ARG A 58 -22.13 -16.27 2.66
CA ARG A 58 -21.17 -15.19 2.34
C ARG A 58 -21.80 -14.04 1.53
N LYS A 59 -22.93 -14.28 0.86
CA LYS A 59 -23.72 -13.26 0.15
C LYS A 59 -24.23 -12.16 1.09
N GLU A 60 -24.64 -12.49 2.31
CA GLU A 60 -25.16 -11.52 3.29
C GLU A 60 -24.14 -10.43 3.66
N PRO A 61 -22.94 -10.76 4.20
CA PRO A 61 -21.95 -9.75 4.55
C PRO A 61 -21.45 -8.97 3.32
N LEU A 62 -21.39 -9.61 2.14
CA LEU A 62 -21.00 -8.93 0.90
C LEU A 62 -22.03 -7.88 0.48
N SER A 63 -23.33 -8.22 0.42
CA SER A 63 -24.38 -7.27 0.04
C SER A 63 -24.44 -6.08 1.00
N ILE A 64 -24.33 -6.33 2.31
CA ILE A 64 -24.35 -5.27 3.32
C ILE A 64 -23.12 -4.38 3.23
N SER A 65 -21.93 -4.95 3.01
CA SER A 65 -20.71 -4.17 2.82
C SER A 65 -20.77 -3.26 1.60
N ILE A 66 -21.38 -3.73 0.50
CA ILE A 66 -21.57 -2.94 -0.73
C ILE A 66 -22.57 -1.83 -0.46
N PHE A 67 -23.68 -2.11 0.21
CA PHE A 67 -24.67 -1.10 0.60
C PHE A 67 -24.05 0.00 1.46
N ILE A 68 -23.29 -0.37 2.50
CA ILE A 68 -22.54 0.59 3.34
C ILE A 68 -21.57 1.41 2.48
N SER A 69 -20.83 0.76 1.57
CA SER A 69 -19.88 1.44 0.71
C SER A 69 -20.56 2.46 -0.21
N VAL A 70 -21.71 2.11 -0.81
CA VAL A 70 -22.47 3.01 -1.68
C VAL A 70 -23.02 4.18 -0.86
N ALA A 71 -23.69 3.91 0.26
CA ALA A 71 -24.23 4.95 1.13
C ALA A 71 -23.13 5.91 1.64
N ALA A 72 -21.96 5.38 1.99
CA ALA A 72 -20.83 6.17 2.45
C ALA A 72 -20.19 7.01 1.33
N ASN A 73 -20.13 6.51 0.09
CA ASN A 73 -19.68 7.29 -1.05
C ASN A 73 -20.70 8.38 -1.45
N CYS A 74 -22.01 8.10 -1.32
CA CYS A 74 -23.04 9.14 -1.45
C CYS A 74 -22.84 10.23 -0.38
N LEU A 75 -22.65 9.84 0.88
CA LEU A 75 -22.34 10.78 1.95
C LEU A 75 -21.10 11.62 1.62
N TYR A 76 -20.01 10.98 1.14
CA TYR A 76 -18.79 11.66 0.72
C TYR A 76 -19.04 12.71 -0.38
N ALA A 77 -19.81 12.38 -1.41
CA ALA A 77 -20.14 13.32 -2.49
C ALA A 77 -20.96 14.53 -2.02
N TYR A 78 -21.82 14.32 -1.01
CA TYR A 78 -22.72 15.33 -0.46
C TYR A 78 -22.19 16.02 0.80
N VAL A 79 -20.90 15.87 1.13
CA VAL A 79 -20.27 16.51 2.31
C VAL A 79 -20.40 18.04 2.31
N HIS A 80 -20.64 18.65 1.15
CA HIS A 80 -20.82 20.09 1.00
C HIS A 80 -22.24 20.61 1.36
N LEU A 81 -23.23 19.73 1.53
CA LEU A 81 -24.62 20.12 1.84
C LEU A 81 -24.80 20.63 3.28
N PRO A 82 -24.22 19.98 4.32
CA PRO A 82 -24.28 20.53 5.67
C PRO A 82 -23.67 21.94 5.73
N PRO A 83 -24.26 22.87 6.49
CA PRO A 83 -23.78 24.26 6.57
C PRO A 83 -22.56 24.44 7.49
N SER A 84 -22.20 23.43 8.30
CA SER A 84 -21.07 23.50 9.23
C SER A 84 -20.40 22.15 9.43
N HIS A 85 -19.12 22.15 9.83
CA HIS A 85 -18.34 20.95 10.20
C HIS A 85 -18.07 19.95 9.05
N ASN A 86 -18.04 20.44 7.81
CA ASN A 86 -17.97 19.61 6.60
C ASN A 86 -16.73 18.69 6.57
N LYS A 87 -15.57 19.14 7.09
CA LYS A 87 -14.37 18.29 7.19
C LYS A 87 -14.56 17.04 8.06
N TYR A 88 -15.39 17.11 9.11
CA TYR A 88 -15.70 15.95 9.95
C TYR A 88 -16.68 14.99 9.27
N TYR A 89 -17.63 15.50 8.48
CA TYR A 89 -18.49 14.65 7.65
C TYR A 89 -17.68 13.88 6.61
N MET A 90 -16.66 14.51 6.00
CA MET A 90 -15.70 13.80 5.14
C MET A 90 -14.99 12.67 5.89
N LEU A 91 -14.48 12.95 7.10
CA LEU A 91 -13.78 11.98 7.93
C LEU A 91 -14.68 10.76 8.24
N VAL A 92 -15.93 11.00 8.66
CA VAL A 92 -16.92 9.94 8.93
C VAL A 92 -17.24 9.15 7.67
N ALA A 93 -17.49 9.82 6.54
CA ALA A 93 -17.77 9.15 5.27
C ALA A 93 -16.61 8.23 4.86
N ARG A 94 -15.36 8.68 4.98
CA ARG A 94 -14.17 7.87 4.68
C ARG A 94 -14.03 6.67 5.61
N GLY A 95 -14.35 6.84 6.90
CA GLY A 95 -14.43 5.75 7.87
C GLY A 95 -15.47 4.70 7.49
N LEU A 96 -16.66 5.11 7.06
CA LEU A 96 -17.73 4.20 6.62
C LEU A 96 -17.38 3.48 5.31
N VAL A 97 -16.75 4.17 4.34
CA VAL A 97 -16.23 3.49 3.13
C VAL A 97 -15.17 2.46 3.52
N GLY A 98 -14.29 2.80 4.46
CA GLY A 98 -13.32 1.87 5.03
C GLY A 98 -13.97 0.66 5.70
N PHE A 99 -15.03 0.89 6.47
CA PHE A 99 -15.82 -0.18 7.07
C PHE A 99 -16.39 -1.12 5.99
N GLY A 100 -16.99 -0.56 4.93
CA GLY A 100 -17.44 -1.32 3.76
C GLY A 100 -16.33 -2.13 3.06
N ALA A 101 -15.09 -1.61 3.04
CA ALA A 101 -13.92 -2.30 2.48
C ALA A 101 -13.47 -3.54 3.27
N GLY A 102 -14.03 -3.79 4.47
CA GLY A 102 -13.82 -5.06 5.20
C GLY A 102 -14.26 -6.31 4.43
N ASN A 103 -15.05 -6.15 3.36
CA ASN A 103 -15.43 -7.21 2.44
C ASN A 103 -14.25 -7.89 1.72
N VAL A 104 -13.08 -7.23 1.68
CA VAL A 104 -11.85 -7.80 1.13
C VAL A 104 -11.50 -9.12 1.80
N ALA A 105 -11.69 -9.20 3.13
CA ALA A 105 -11.46 -10.43 3.89
C ALA A 105 -12.41 -11.57 3.46
N VAL A 106 -13.69 -11.26 3.27
CA VAL A 106 -14.74 -12.22 2.87
C VAL A 106 -14.51 -12.76 1.47
N ILE A 107 -14.12 -11.89 0.53
CA ILE A 107 -13.81 -12.29 -0.85
C ILE A 107 -12.59 -13.23 -0.86
N ARG A 108 -11.54 -12.91 -0.10
CA ARG A 108 -10.34 -13.78 -0.03
C ARG A 108 -10.64 -15.11 0.63
N SER A 109 -11.42 -15.14 1.71
CA SER A 109 -11.84 -16.41 2.32
C SER A 109 -12.75 -17.23 1.39
N TYR A 110 -13.60 -16.57 0.59
CA TYR A 110 -14.40 -17.22 -0.44
C TYR A 110 -13.51 -17.88 -1.50
N ILE A 111 -12.56 -17.13 -2.09
CA ILE A 111 -11.64 -17.65 -3.11
C ILE A 111 -10.85 -18.84 -2.55
N ALA A 112 -10.34 -18.73 -1.32
CA ALA A 112 -9.60 -19.82 -0.70
C ALA A 112 -10.43 -21.09 -0.51
N GLY A 113 -11.71 -20.94 -0.14
CA GLY A 113 -12.63 -22.07 0.03
C GLY A 113 -13.20 -22.63 -1.28
N ALA A 114 -13.31 -21.81 -2.33
CA ALA A 114 -13.86 -22.19 -3.63
C ALA A 114 -12.81 -22.74 -4.61
N THR A 115 -11.51 -22.68 -4.25
CA THR A 115 -10.41 -23.11 -5.12
C THR A 115 -9.64 -24.30 -4.56
N SER A 116 -9.21 -25.17 -5.47
CA SER A 116 -8.31 -26.27 -5.17
C SER A 116 -6.94 -25.75 -4.69
N LEU A 117 -6.18 -26.57 -3.96
CA LEU A 117 -4.84 -26.19 -3.47
C LEU A 117 -3.88 -25.81 -4.59
N GLN A 118 -4.00 -26.43 -5.77
CA GLN A 118 -3.14 -26.17 -6.92
C GLN A 118 -3.52 -24.86 -7.64
N GLU A 119 -4.81 -24.52 -7.67
CA GLU A 119 -5.31 -23.31 -8.35
C GLU A 119 -5.31 -22.07 -7.46
N ARG A 120 -5.25 -22.26 -6.14
CA ARG A 120 -5.36 -21.19 -5.14
C ARG A 120 -4.37 -20.04 -5.36
N THR A 121 -3.13 -20.37 -5.68
CA THR A 121 -2.07 -19.40 -5.99
C THR A 121 -2.45 -18.54 -7.18
N SER A 122 -2.92 -19.18 -8.25
CA SER A 122 -3.34 -18.49 -9.48
C SER A 122 -4.58 -17.61 -9.22
N ALA A 123 -5.55 -18.10 -8.45
CA ALA A 123 -6.76 -17.35 -8.16
C ALA A 123 -6.50 -16.11 -7.27
N MET A 124 -5.62 -16.27 -6.27
CA MET A 124 -5.19 -15.15 -5.41
C MET A 124 -4.34 -14.14 -6.18
N ALA A 125 -3.45 -14.60 -7.07
CA ALA A 125 -2.67 -13.74 -7.95
C ALA A 125 -3.56 -12.94 -8.91
N ASN A 126 -4.53 -13.59 -9.58
CA ASN A 126 -5.49 -12.92 -10.46
C ASN A 126 -6.33 -11.89 -9.72
N THR A 127 -6.80 -12.21 -8.51
CA THR A 127 -7.56 -11.28 -7.68
C THR A 127 -6.71 -10.05 -7.30
N SER A 128 -5.43 -10.26 -7.00
CA SER A 128 -4.48 -9.17 -6.69
C SER A 128 -4.15 -8.35 -7.92
N ALA A 129 -4.03 -8.96 -9.10
CA ALA A 129 -3.88 -8.25 -10.38
C ALA A 129 -5.10 -7.38 -10.69
N CYS A 130 -6.32 -7.88 -10.51
CA CYS A 130 -7.53 -7.06 -10.64
C CYS A 130 -7.56 -5.90 -9.63
N GLN A 131 -7.06 -6.10 -8.40
CA GLN A 131 -6.96 -5.03 -7.42
C GLN A 131 -5.95 -3.96 -7.84
N ALA A 132 -4.75 -4.36 -8.29
CA ALA A 132 -3.70 -3.47 -8.77
C ALA A 132 -4.12 -2.69 -10.01
N LEU A 133 -4.72 -3.36 -11.01
CA LEU A 133 -5.28 -2.70 -12.20
C LEU A 133 -6.31 -1.64 -11.83
N GLY A 134 -7.15 -1.90 -10.81
CA GLY A 134 -8.11 -0.91 -10.35
C GLY A 134 -7.46 0.31 -9.70
N PHE A 135 -6.35 0.14 -8.98
CA PHE A 135 -5.60 1.28 -8.45
C PHE A 135 -4.94 2.11 -9.57
N ILE A 136 -4.40 1.46 -10.60
CA ILE A 136 -3.71 2.10 -11.73
C ILE A 136 -4.70 2.82 -12.65
N LEU A 137 -5.79 2.15 -13.06
CA LEU A 137 -6.74 2.66 -14.06
C LEU A 137 -7.77 3.63 -13.46
N GLY A 138 -7.78 3.81 -12.14
CA GLY A 138 -8.66 4.74 -11.44
C GLY A 138 -8.67 6.16 -12.03
N PRO A 139 -7.52 6.78 -12.34
CA PRO A 139 -7.46 8.17 -12.79
C PRO A 139 -7.75 8.36 -14.29
N GLU A 140 -7.68 7.31 -15.12
CA GLU A 140 -7.67 7.46 -16.59
C GLU A 140 -8.93 6.92 -17.31
N HIS A 141 -9.92 6.37 -16.61
CA HIS A 141 -11.08 5.80 -17.29
C HIS A 141 -12.13 6.85 -17.69
N ARG A 142 -12.09 7.24 -18.97
CA ARG A 142 -13.32 7.35 -19.77
C ARG A 142 -13.90 5.94 -19.92
N VAL A 143 -15.09 5.72 -19.39
CA VAL A 143 -15.84 4.47 -19.58
C VAL A 143 -16.32 4.44 -21.02
N ASP A 144 -15.74 3.60 -21.87
CA ASP A 144 -16.38 3.21 -23.12
C ASP A 144 -17.41 2.12 -22.78
N ASP A 145 -18.69 2.50 -22.80
CA ASP A 145 -19.85 1.64 -22.61
C ASP A 145 -20.01 0.65 -23.78
N SER A 146 -19.11 -0.34 -23.89
CA SER A 146 -19.42 -1.56 -24.63
C SER A 146 -20.21 -2.49 -23.72
N GLY A 147 -21.54 -2.36 -23.79
CA GLY A 147 -22.54 -3.16 -23.10
C GLY A 147 -22.49 -4.66 -23.43
N ARG A 148 -21.44 -5.35 -23.00
CA ARG A 148 -21.46 -6.81 -22.90
C ARG A 148 -22.25 -7.21 -21.66
N GLN A 149 -23.43 -7.78 -21.87
CA GLN A 149 -24.17 -8.47 -20.83
C GLN A 149 -23.27 -9.51 -20.16
N CYS A 150 -22.97 -9.30 -18.87
CA CYS A 150 -22.45 -10.37 -18.04
C CYS A 150 -23.57 -11.41 -17.89
N LYS A 151 -23.35 -12.63 -18.39
CA LYS A 151 -24.23 -13.76 -18.09
C LYS A 151 -24.33 -13.88 -16.57
N ASN A 152 -25.56 -13.97 -16.06
CA ASN A 152 -25.81 -14.37 -14.68
C ASN A 152 -25.11 -15.71 -14.45
N ILE A 153 -24.14 -15.72 -13.53
CA ILE A 153 -23.61 -16.98 -13.01
C ILE A 153 -24.70 -17.52 -12.09
N ASN A 154 -25.57 -18.36 -12.64
CA ASN A 154 -26.50 -19.14 -11.84
C ASN A 154 -25.69 -19.95 -10.83
N PHE A 155 -26.03 -19.75 -9.56
CA PHE A 155 -25.54 -20.53 -8.44
C PHE A 155 -26.19 -21.91 -8.52
N GLU A 156 -25.47 -22.91 -8.98
CA GLU A 156 -25.73 -24.27 -8.55
C GLU A 156 -24.88 -24.50 -7.30
N GLU A 157 -25.55 -24.71 -6.16
CA GLU A 157 -24.94 -25.40 -5.03
C GLU A 157 -24.62 -26.81 -5.52
N VAL A 158 -23.36 -27.04 -5.91
CA VAL A 158 -22.84 -28.39 -6.02
C VAL A 158 -22.89 -28.97 -4.62
N SER A 159 -23.86 -29.87 -4.41
CA SER A 159 -23.93 -30.78 -3.28
C SER A 159 -22.53 -31.34 -3.07
N THR A 160 -21.90 -30.93 -1.98
CA THR A 160 -20.58 -31.43 -1.62
C THR A 160 -20.82 -32.85 -1.14
N ASP A 161 -20.54 -33.84 -1.99
CA ASP A 161 -20.23 -35.17 -1.49
C ASP A 161 -19.19 -34.97 -0.38
N GLU A 162 -19.49 -35.50 0.81
CA GLU A 162 -18.69 -35.31 2.02
C GLU A 162 -17.28 -35.88 1.81
N VAL A 163 -16.39 -35.07 1.22
CA VAL A 163 -14.97 -35.33 1.24
C VAL A 163 -14.55 -35.22 2.69
N GLN A 164 -14.25 -36.37 3.32
CA GLN A 164 -13.73 -36.47 4.68
C GLN A 164 -12.61 -35.45 4.88
N VAL A 165 -12.96 -34.35 5.54
CA VAL A 165 -12.02 -33.28 5.87
C VAL A 165 -11.08 -33.82 6.94
N PRO A 166 -9.75 -33.88 6.72
CA PRO A 166 -8.83 -34.36 7.73
C PRO A 166 -9.01 -33.56 9.02
N GLN A 167 -9.29 -34.26 10.12
CA GLN A 167 -9.58 -33.70 11.44
C GLN A 167 -8.30 -33.23 12.15
N GLY A 168 -7.57 -32.32 11.51
CA GLY A 168 -6.31 -31.77 11.98
C GLY A 168 -6.46 -30.42 12.67
N ASN A 169 -5.64 -30.14 13.68
CA ASN A 169 -5.53 -28.82 14.28
C ASN A 169 -4.68 -27.88 13.40
N ILE A 170 -5.10 -26.62 13.29
CA ILE A 170 -4.35 -25.60 12.54
C ILE A 170 -3.02 -25.35 13.26
N ASP A 171 -1.92 -25.20 12.50
CA ASP A 171 -0.66 -24.73 13.08
C ASP A 171 -0.77 -23.24 13.45
N GLN A 172 -1.17 -22.96 14.70
CA GLN A 172 -1.31 -21.59 15.19
C GLN A 172 0.00 -20.80 15.13
N VAL A 173 1.14 -21.47 15.30
CA VAL A 173 2.46 -20.81 15.20
C VAL A 173 2.70 -20.35 13.77
N ALA A 174 2.40 -21.20 12.78
CA ALA A 174 2.54 -20.83 11.36
C ALA A 174 1.56 -19.71 10.95
N VAL A 175 0.33 -19.73 11.47
CA VAL A 175 -0.68 -18.68 11.22
C VAL A 175 -0.22 -17.34 11.79
N VAL A 176 0.18 -17.30 13.06
CA VAL A 176 0.64 -16.07 13.72
C VAL A 176 1.91 -15.55 13.04
N ALA A 177 2.88 -16.42 12.76
CA ALA A 177 4.11 -16.03 12.06
C ALA A 177 3.81 -15.44 10.68
N THR A 178 2.91 -16.06 9.90
CA THR A 178 2.54 -15.53 8.58
C THR A 178 1.79 -14.20 8.67
N ASN A 179 0.96 -14.01 9.70
CA ASN A 179 0.32 -12.72 9.95
C ASN A 179 1.34 -11.62 10.27
N VAL A 180 2.34 -11.92 11.11
CA VAL A 180 3.45 -11.01 11.42
C VAL A 180 4.28 -10.71 10.17
N LEU A 181 4.64 -11.73 9.37
CA LEU A 181 5.36 -11.53 8.10
C LEU A 181 4.58 -10.58 7.19
N PHE A 182 3.27 -10.82 7.03
CA PHE A 182 2.40 -9.99 6.21
C PHE A 182 2.28 -8.54 6.71
N PHE A 183 2.15 -8.34 8.02
CA PHE A 183 2.19 -7.03 8.64
C PHE A 183 3.48 -6.29 8.28
N VAL A 184 4.64 -6.93 8.46
CA VAL A 184 5.94 -6.29 8.20
C VAL A 184 6.13 -5.99 6.71
N ILE A 185 5.72 -6.90 5.82
CA ILE A 185 5.77 -6.69 4.36
C ILE A 185 4.95 -5.45 3.96
N LEU A 186 3.72 -5.32 4.45
CA LEU A 186 2.88 -4.15 4.17
C LEU A 186 3.38 -2.89 4.85
N PHE A 187 3.96 -3.02 6.05
CA PHE A 187 4.54 -1.91 6.79
C PHE A 187 5.67 -1.29 5.97
N ILE A 188 6.65 -2.10 5.55
CA ILE A 188 7.78 -1.68 4.71
C ILE A 188 7.32 -0.97 3.44
N PHE A 189 6.31 -1.52 2.75
CA PHE A 189 5.75 -0.88 1.56
C PHE A 189 5.13 0.48 1.87
N ALA A 190 4.36 0.58 2.96
CA ALA A 190 3.78 1.85 3.40
C ALA A 190 4.86 2.89 3.78
N LEU A 191 6.01 2.46 4.31
CA LEU A 191 7.14 3.36 4.57
C LEU A 191 7.65 3.97 3.25
N PHE A 192 7.89 3.12 2.25
CA PHE A 192 8.38 3.57 0.95
C PHE A 192 7.36 4.46 0.22
N GLU A 193 6.10 4.05 0.18
CA GLU A 193 5.00 4.85 -0.39
C GLU A 193 4.91 6.25 0.24
N THR A 194 5.14 6.36 1.55
CA THR A 194 5.05 7.65 2.26
C THR A 194 6.27 8.54 2.02
N ILE A 195 7.47 7.97 1.99
CA ILE A 195 8.72 8.73 1.95
C ILE A 195 9.14 9.13 0.54
N VAL A 196 8.64 8.46 -0.52
CA VAL A 196 9.09 8.68 -1.90
C VAL A 196 8.98 10.15 -2.31
N THR A 197 7.82 10.79 -2.12
CA THR A 197 7.63 12.19 -2.54
C THR A 197 8.46 13.20 -1.78
N PRO A 198 8.50 13.22 -0.43
CA PRO A 198 9.41 14.12 0.26
C PRO A 198 10.88 13.83 -0.06
N LEU A 199 11.25 12.55 -0.24
CA LEU A 199 12.61 12.18 -0.62
C LEU A 199 13.01 12.73 -1.99
N THR A 200 12.16 12.62 -3.02
CA THR A 200 12.48 13.09 -4.36
C THR A 200 12.54 14.62 -4.43
N MET A 201 11.67 15.30 -3.67
CA MET A 201 11.75 16.76 -3.49
C MET A 201 13.07 17.18 -2.83
N ASP A 202 13.46 16.54 -1.74
CA ASP A 202 14.66 16.90 -0.96
C ASP A 202 15.97 16.53 -1.70
N MET A 203 16.00 15.39 -2.40
CA MET A 203 17.21 14.88 -3.07
C MET A 203 17.47 15.51 -4.45
N TYR A 204 16.42 15.76 -5.23
CA TYR A 204 16.54 16.24 -6.61
C TYR A 204 16.14 17.71 -6.80
N ALA A 205 15.73 18.39 -5.73
CA ALA A 205 15.20 19.75 -5.77
C ALA A 205 14.04 19.90 -6.79
N TRP A 206 13.22 18.86 -6.93
CA TRP A 206 12.02 18.90 -7.74
C TRP A 206 10.95 19.76 -7.08
N THR A 207 10.22 20.55 -7.88
CA THR A 207 9.04 21.25 -7.38
C THR A 207 7.98 20.25 -6.94
N ARG A 208 7.05 20.65 -6.07
CA ARG A 208 5.96 19.77 -5.60
C ARG A 208 5.15 19.19 -6.77
N GLU A 209 4.92 19.98 -7.82
CA GLU A 209 4.19 19.55 -9.02
C GLU A 209 5.00 18.53 -9.82
N GLN A 210 6.30 18.79 -10.02
CA GLN A 210 7.21 17.87 -10.71
C GLN A 210 7.35 16.56 -9.96
N ALA A 211 7.54 16.59 -8.63
CA ALA A 211 7.67 15.41 -7.81
C ALA A 211 6.42 14.53 -7.87
N VAL A 212 5.23 15.12 -7.71
CA VAL A 212 3.97 14.38 -7.82
C VAL A 212 3.78 13.78 -9.22
N LEU A 213 4.14 14.52 -10.28
CA LEU A 213 4.03 14.03 -11.65
C LEU A 213 4.99 12.87 -11.93
N TYR A 214 6.28 13.04 -11.61
CA TYR A 214 7.30 12.03 -11.87
C TYR A 214 7.13 10.79 -10.99
N ASP A 215 6.84 10.96 -9.69
CA ASP A 215 6.53 9.85 -8.81
C ASP A 215 5.27 9.11 -9.26
N GLY A 216 4.25 9.85 -9.73
CA GLY A 216 3.03 9.28 -10.31
C GLY A 216 3.32 8.42 -11.53
N LEU A 217 4.18 8.88 -12.45
CA LEU A 217 4.60 8.11 -13.63
C LEU A 217 5.40 6.86 -13.25
N ILE A 218 6.30 6.98 -12.28
CA ILE A 218 7.09 5.85 -11.76
C ILE A 218 6.15 4.81 -11.12
N LEU A 219 5.21 5.25 -10.27
CA LEU A 219 4.25 4.36 -9.63
C LEU A 219 3.34 3.67 -10.64
N ALA A 220 2.95 4.36 -11.72
CA ALA A 220 2.20 3.75 -12.83
C ALA A 220 3.01 2.66 -13.54
N ALA A 221 4.30 2.91 -13.82
CA ALA A 221 5.20 1.93 -14.40
C ALA A 221 5.40 0.70 -13.49
N LEU A 222 5.62 0.92 -12.19
CA LEU A 222 5.68 -0.16 -11.19
C LEU A 222 4.36 -0.92 -11.07
N GLY A 223 3.23 -0.24 -11.30
CA GLY A 223 1.92 -0.88 -11.37
C GLY A 223 1.80 -1.87 -12.53
N VAL A 224 2.26 -1.47 -13.73
CA VAL A 224 2.31 -2.36 -14.90
C VAL A 224 3.25 -3.54 -14.65
N GLU A 225 4.43 -3.26 -14.08
CA GLU A 225 5.37 -4.29 -13.65
C GLU A 225 4.73 -5.28 -12.66
N ALA A 226 4.03 -4.79 -11.65
CA ALA A 226 3.35 -5.65 -10.67
C ALA A 226 2.31 -6.58 -11.33
N VAL A 227 1.59 -6.11 -12.35
CA VAL A 227 0.65 -6.95 -13.12
C VAL A 227 1.38 -8.07 -13.86
N ILE A 228 2.55 -7.76 -14.48
CA ILE A 228 3.40 -8.78 -15.12
C ILE A 228 3.88 -9.81 -14.09
N VAL A 229 4.32 -9.35 -12.92
CA VAL A 229 4.74 -10.21 -11.81
C VAL A 229 3.60 -11.12 -11.36
N PHE A 230 2.39 -10.61 -11.18
CA PHE A 230 1.23 -11.42 -10.80
C PHE A 230 0.90 -12.52 -11.82
N MET A 231 1.01 -12.22 -13.12
CA MET A 231 0.83 -13.23 -14.17
C MET A 231 1.96 -14.28 -14.15
N GLY A 232 3.20 -13.84 -13.91
CA GLY A 232 4.38 -14.70 -13.83
C GLY A 232 4.38 -15.66 -12.63
N ILE A 233 3.84 -15.22 -11.48
CA ILE A 233 3.76 -16.02 -10.25
C ILE A 233 3.11 -17.40 -10.49
N LYS A 234 2.12 -17.50 -11.38
CA LYS A 234 1.47 -18.78 -11.71
C LYS A 234 2.46 -19.79 -12.30
N LEU A 235 3.35 -19.34 -13.17
CA LEU A 235 4.34 -20.21 -13.84
C LEU A 235 5.46 -20.57 -12.88
N VAL A 236 5.95 -19.58 -12.14
CA VAL A 236 7.08 -19.72 -11.22
C VAL A 236 6.70 -20.59 -10.02
N SER A 237 5.49 -20.43 -9.46
CA SER A 237 5.04 -21.17 -8.26
C SER A 237 4.96 -22.67 -8.47
N LYS A 238 4.65 -23.11 -9.69
CA LYS A 238 4.67 -24.54 -10.05
C LYS A 238 6.08 -25.13 -10.07
N LYS A 239 7.10 -24.32 -10.36
CA LYS A 239 8.49 -24.79 -10.54
C LYS A 239 9.34 -24.73 -9.27
N ILE A 240 9.23 -23.65 -8.51
CA ILE A 240 10.10 -23.42 -7.33
C ILE A 240 9.36 -23.48 -5.98
N GLY A 241 8.02 -23.57 -6.01
CA GLY A 241 7.19 -23.56 -4.81
C GLY A 241 7.02 -22.17 -4.19
N GLU A 242 5.98 -22.03 -3.37
CA GLU A 242 5.51 -20.72 -2.87
C GLU A 242 6.41 -20.11 -1.80
N ARG A 243 7.01 -20.95 -0.94
CA ARG A 243 7.93 -20.49 0.11
C ARG A 243 9.20 -19.89 -0.47
N ALA A 244 9.71 -20.48 -1.55
CA ALA A 244 10.88 -19.98 -2.24
C ALA A 244 10.59 -18.64 -2.94
N ILE A 245 9.39 -18.47 -3.52
CA ILE A 245 8.97 -17.18 -4.08
C ILE A 245 8.90 -16.11 -2.98
N LEU A 246 8.30 -16.43 -1.82
CA LEU A 246 8.23 -15.48 -0.70
C LEU A 246 9.63 -15.06 -0.23
N LEU A 247 10.53 -16.03 -0.05
CA LEU A 247 11.92 -15.76 0.34
C LEU A 247 12.66 -14.93 -0.72
N GLY A 248 12.54 -15.31 -2.00
CA GLY A 248 13.15 -14.58 -3.12
C GLY A 248 12.64 -13.15 -3.22
N GLY A 249 11.34 -12.93 -3.04
CA GLY A 249 10.74 -11.60 -3.02
C GLY A 249 11.26 -10.73 -1.88
N LEU A 250 11.45 -11.29 -0.68
CA LEU A 250 12.02 -10.56 0.46
C LEU A 250 13.49 -10.21 0.24
N ILE A 251 14.26 -11.10 -0.40
CA ILE A 251 15.65 -10.83 -0.78
C ILE A 251 15.71 -9.69 -1.81
N LEU A 252 14.84 -9.70 -2.83
CA LEU A 252 14.76 -8.60 -3.80
C LEU A 252 14.40 -7.27 -3.15
N VAL A 253 13.45 -7.28 -2.22
CA VAL A 253 13.09 -6.08 -1.43
C VAL A 253 14.28 -5.59 -0.61
N TRP A 254 15.02 -6.50 0.06
CA TRP A 254 16.21 -6.14 0.81
C TRP A 254 17.29 -5.51 -0.07
N VAL A 255 17.60 -6.13 -1.21
CA VAL A 255 18.59 -5.61 -2.17
C VAL A 255 18.16 -4.23 -2.70
N GLY A 256 16.87 -4.05 -3.00
CA GLY A 256 16.34 -2.76 -3.41
C GLY A 256 16.61 -1.65 -2.38
N PHE A 257 16.17 -1.85 -1.13
CA PHE A 257 16.42 -0.87 -0.06
C PHE A 257 17.91 -0.69 0.27
N PHE A 258 18.74 -1.72 0.11
CA PHE A 258 20.18 -1.62 0.32
C PHE A 258 20.83 -0.73 -0.76
N ILE A 259 20.40 -0.85 -2.02
CA ILE A 259 20.83 0.03 -3.11
C ILE A 259 20.36 1.47 -2.89
N LEU A 260 19.19 1.64 -2.27
CA LEU A 260 18.61 2.95 -1.95
C LEU A 260 19.36 3.73 -0.85
N LEU A 261 20.28 3.08 -0.12
CA LEU A 261 21.11 3.78 0.86
C LEU A 261 21.98 4.86 0.17
N PRO A 262 22.16 6.03 0.79
CA PRO A 262 22.99 7.09 0.23
C PRO A 262 24.48 6.75 0.36
N TRP A 263 25.04 6.14 -0.70
CA TRP A 263 26.44 5.74 -0.81
C TRP A 263 27.35 6.80 -1.46
N GLY A 264 26.78 7.87 -2.00
CA GLY A 264 27.50 8.90 -2.75
C GLY A 264 28.38 9.81 -1.89
N ASN A 265 29.01 10.79 -2.55
CA ASN A 265 29.85 11.81 -1.91
C ASN A 265 29.36 13.25 -2.17
N GLN A 266 28.31 13.41 -2.98
CA GLN A 266 27.73 14.72 -3.30
C GLN A 266 26.53 14.97 -2.39
N PHE A 267 26.40 16.19 -1.86
CA PHE A 267 25.30 16.57 -0.97
C PHE A 267 24.14 17.17 -1.79
N PRO A 268 22.89 17.08 -1.27
CA PRO A 268 21.72 17.66 -1.94
C PRO A 268 21.82 19.18 -1.98
N LYS A 269 21.17 19.78 -2.97
CA LYS A 269 21.05 21.24 -3.04
C LYS A 269 20.22 21.74 -1.85
N ILE A 270 20.80 22.68 -1.11
CA ILE A 270 20.16 23.33 0.03
C ILE A 270 19.37 24.55 -0.44
N GLN A 271 18.26 24.87 0.23
CA GLN A 271 17.41 26.02 -0.10
C GLN A 271 18.14 27.39 -0.14
N TRP A 272 19.35 27.51 0.44
CA TRP A 272 20.17 28.74 0.42
C TRP A 272 20.86 29.05 -0.93
N GLU A 273 20.99 28.08 -1.84
CA GLU A 273 21.70 28.30 -3.11
C GLU A 273 20.97 29.35 -3.99
N ASP A 274 19.64 29.40 -3.91
CA ASP A 274 18.82 30.39 -4.61
C ASP A 274 18.83 31.78 -3.92
N LEU A 275 18.95 31.84 -2.58
CA LEU A 275 19.11 33.09 -1.83
C LEU A 275 20.49 33.75 -2.06
N HIS A 276 21.53 32.95 -2.27
CA HIS A 276 22.88 33.45 -2.55
C HIS A 276 23.11 33.86 -4.01
N ASN A 277 22.26 33.43 -4.94
CA ASN A 277 22.30 33.93 -6.32
C ASN A 277 21.80 35.38 -6.43
N ASN A 278 21.14 35.90 -5.39
CA ASN A 278 20.54 37.23 -5.33
C ASN A 278 21.16 38.15 -4.26
N SER A 279 22.49 38.18 -4.14
CA SER A 279 23.18 39.31 -3.47
C SER A 279 24.61 39.45 -4.03
N ILE A 280 25.10 40.59 -4.53
CA ILE A 280 24.94 41.99 -4.10
C ILE A 280 25.10 42.90 -5.34
N PRO A 281 24.15 43.78 -5.72
CA PRO A 281 24.47 44.89 -6.60
C PRO A 281 25.32 45.90 -5.79
N ASN A 282 26.48 46.29 -6.33
CA ASN A 282 27.31 47.35 -5.77
C ASN A 282 26.51 48.66 -5.72
N THR A 283 25.83 48.94 -4.62
CA THR A 283 25.10 50.20 -4.45
C THR A 283 25.49 50.89 -3.16
N THR A 284 25.76 52.18 -3.30
CA THR A 284 26.23 53.08 -2.25
C THR A 284 25.18 53.23 -1.15
N PHE A 285 25.62 53.57 0.07
CA PHE A 285 24.80 53.65 1.29
C PHE A 285 23.51 54.50 1.15
N GLY A 286 23.44 55.39 0.17
CA GLY A 286 22.25 56.20 -0.15
C GLY A 286 21.14 55.44 -0.91
N GLU A 287 21.45 54.39 -1.68
CA GLU A 287 20.44 53.61 -2.42
C GLU A 287 19.77 52.53 -1.57
N ILE A 288 20.43 52.08 -0.48
CA ILE A 288 19.90 51.09 0.47
C ILE A 288 18.63 51.59 1.18
N ILE A 289 18.51 52.90 1.42
CA ILE A 289 17.30 53.46 2.05
C ILE A 289 16.12 53.54 1.07
N ILE A 290 16.38 53.72 -0.23
CA ILE A 290 15.32 53.76 -1.25
C ILE A 290 14.83 52.35 -1.58
N THR A 291 15.71 51.34 -1.59
CA THR A 291 15.32 49.93 -1.77
C THR A 291 14.59 49.35 -0.56
N LEU A 292 14.94 49.75 0.67
CA LEU A 292 14.18 49.37 1.88
C LEU A 292 12.74 49.91 1.89
N TRP A 293 12.50 51.08 1.27
CA TRP A 293 11.16 51.68 1.18
C TRP A 293 10.39 51.29 -0.08
N LYS A 294 11.05 50.67 -1.04
CA LYS A 294 10.49 50.27 -2.32
C LYS A 294 10.93 48.84 -2.64
N SER A 295 10.49 47.88 -1.82
CA SER A 295 10.38 46.50 -2.29
C SER A 295 9.07 46.40 -3.06
N PRO A 296 9.08 46.26 -4.39
CA PRO A 296 8.01 45.49 -5.01
C PRO A 296 8.08 44.10 -4.35
N ARG A 297 6.93 43.56 -3.93
CA ARG A 297 6.80 42.12 -3.83
C ARG A 297 7.01 41.60 -5.26
N GLU A 298 8.21 41.12 -5.56
CA GLU A 298 8.37 40.23 -6.71
C GLU A 298 7.70 38.91 -6.31
N ASP A 299 6.58 38.64 -6.96
CA ASP A 299 5.90 37.35 -6.97
C ASP A 299 6.85 36.28 -7.54
N HIS A 300 7.70 35.70 -6.70
CA HIS A 300 8.20 34.36 -6.96
C HIS A 300 7.07 33.38 -6.58
N ASP A 301 6.27 33.03 -7.59
CA ASP A 301 5.17 32.05 -7.54
C ASP A 301 5.68 30.60 -7.34
N GLU A 302 6.98 30.40 -7.14
CA GLU A 302 7.61 29.10 -6.97
C GLU A 302 8.09 28.94 -5.52
N GLY A 303 7.45 28.02 -4.79
CA GLY A 303 7.84 27.68 -3.41
C GLY A 303 9.28 27.14 -3.31
N PRO A 304 9.90 27.18 -2.12
CA PRO A 304 11.30 26.81 -1.94
C PRO A 304 11.58 25.37 -2.37
N ILE A 305 12.62 25.17 -3.20
CA ILE A 305 13.04 23.87 -3.74
C ILE A 305 14.27 23.32 -3.02
N GLY A 306 14.38 22.00 -2.94
CA GLY A 306 15.50 21.31 -2.30
C GLY A 306 15.37 21.17 -0.78
N CYS A 307 16.45 20.69 -0.17
CA CYS A 307 16.43 20.18 1.20
C CYS A 307 16.26 21.33 2.23
N PRO A 308 15.27 21.25 3.14
CA PRO A 308 14.96 22.32 4.08
C PRO A 308 15.99 22.44 5.21
N ILE A 309 16.24 23.67 5.66
CA ILE A 309 17.26 23.98 6.68
C ILE A 309 16.91 23.38 8.05
N GLU A 310 15.62 23.17 8.32
CA GLU A 310 15.15 22.53 9.56
C GLU A 310 15.62 21.08 9.68
N GLN A 311 15.96 20.44 8.56
CA GLN A 311 16.44 19.06 8.51
C GLN A 311 17.98 19.03 8.54
N GLY A 312 18.55 18.86 9.75
CA GLY A 312 20.02 18.85 9.93
C GLY A 312 20.76 17.78 9.13
N TRP A 313 20.07 16.73 8.67
CA TRP A 313 20.65 15.65 7.87
C TRP A 313 20.98 16.03 6.43
N CYS A 314 20.44 17.14 5.91
CA CYS A 314 20.75 17.66 4.58
C CYS A 314 22.26 17.96 4.40
N LEU A 315 22.96 18.31 5.49
CA LEU A 315 24.37 18.73 5.45
C LEU A 315 25.37 17.58 5.44
N TYR A 316 24.95 16.38 5.85
CA TYR A 316 25.85 15.22 6.00
C TYR A 316 25.38 13.97 5.24
N THR A 317 24.16 13.96 4.71
CA THR A 317 23.62 12.83 3.95
C THR A 317 23.84 13.06 2.45
N PRO A 318 24.57 12.17 1.75
CA PRO A 318 24.76 12.28 0.31
C PRO A 318 23.45 12.10 -0.47
N VAL A 319 23.39 12.70 -1.66
CA VAL A 319 22.36 12.49 -2.66
C VAL A 319 22.34 11.04 -3.11
N ILE A 320 21.13 10.50 -3.23
CA ILE A 320 20.86 9.24 -3.90
C ILE A 320 20.80 9.52 -5.39
N HIS A 321 21.59 8.82 -6.20
CA HIS A 321 21.54 9.03 -7.65
C HIS A 321 20.21 8.52 -8.23
N LEU A 322 19.69 9.21 -9.24
CA LEU A 322 18.43 8.82 -9.89
C LEU A 322 18.43 7.37 -10.39
N ALA A 323 19.56 6.89 -10.93
CA ALA A 323 19.71 5.51 -11.35
C ALA A 323 19.60 4.51 -10.18
N GLN A 324 20.11 4.86 -9.00
CA GLN A 324 19.97 4.04 -7.78
C GLN A 324 18.52 3.99 -7.33
N PHE A 325 17.84 5.13 -7.33
CA PHE A 325 16.42 5.23 -6.99
C PHE A 325 15.55 4.39 -7.92
N ILE A 326 15.69 4.53 -9.24
CA ILE A 326 14.91 3.76 -10.23
C ILE A 326 15.22 2.26 -10.11
N THR A 327 16.49 1.89 -9.97
CA THR A 327 16.88 0.46 -9.81
C THR A 327 16.28 -0.14 -8.54
N SER A 328 16.33 0.58 -7.42
CA SER A 328 15.68 0.18 -6.17
C SER A 328 14.17 0.04 -6.34
N ALA A 329 13.53 1.03 -6.96
CA ALA A 329 12.09 1.07 -7.17
C ALA A 329 11.60 -0.16 -7.95
N VAL A 330 12.30 -0.53 -9.03
CA VAL A 330 12.02 -1.74 -9.82
C VAL A 330 12.20 -3.01 -8.98
N LEU A 331 13.32 -3.16 -8.25
CA LEU A 331 13.57 -4.35 -7.43
C LEU A 331 12.52 -4.53 -6.32
N VAL A 332 12.17 -3.44 -5.62
CA VAL A 332 11.07 -3.44 -4.64
C VAL A 332 9.73 -3.70 -5.33
N GLY A 333 9.51 -3.15 -6.52
CA GLY A 333 8.35 -3.35 -7.38
C GLY A 333 8.14 -4.81 -7.81
N ILE A 334 9.20 -5.60 -7.96
CA ILE A 334 9.11 -7.05 -8.22
C ILE A 334 8.88 -7.83 -6.93
N GLY A 335 9.65 -7.50 -5.88
CA GLY A 335 9.68 -8.26 -4.65
C GLY A 335 8.40 -8.11 -3.82
N TYR A 336 7.86 -6.90 -3.70
CA TYR A 336 6.68 -6.64 -2.87
C TYR A 336 5.40 -7.34 -3.36
N PRO A 337 4.99 -7.23 -4.64
CA PRO A 337 3.80 -7.93 -5.15
C PRO A 337 3.93 -9.45 -4.99
N SER A 338 5.12 -9.99 -5.21
CA SER A 338 5.44 -11.40 -4.97
C SER A 338 5.21 -11.79 -3.52
N CYS A 339 5.76 -11.04 -2.57
CA CYS A 339 5.59 -11.29 -1.14
C CYS A 339 4.13 -11.18 -0.68
N ASN A 340 3.41 -10.17 -1.17
CA ASN A 340 2.02 -9.91 -0.82
C ASN A 340 1.11 -11.08 -1.25
N VAL A 341 1.22 -11.53 -2.50
CA VAL A 341 0.42 -12.67 -3.00
C VAL A 341 0.79 -13.97 -2.31
N MET A 342 2.09 -14.25 -2.16
CA MET A 342 2.54 -15.48 -1.48
C MET A 342 2.07 -15.53 -0.03
N SER A 343 2.01 -14.38 0.66
CA SER A 343 1.49 -14.32 2.03
C SER A 343 0.03 -14.77 2.10
N TYR A 344 -0.85 -14.27 1.21
CA TYR A 344 -2.25 -14.73 1.17
C TYR A 344 -2.36 -16.21 0.81
N THR A 345 -1.57 -16.65 -0.18
CA THR A 345 -1.63 -18.03 -0.65
C THR A 345 -1.15 -19.01 0.43
N LEU A 346 0.01 -18.78 1.04
CA LEU A 346 0.52 -19.61 2.13
C LEU A 346 -0.45 -19.61 3.31
N TYR A 347 -0.93 -18.44 3.72
CA TYR A 347 -1.88 -18.32 4.82
C TYR A 347 -3.15 -19.14 4.59
N SER A 348 -3.77 -19.02 3.41
CA SER A 348 -4.95 -19.82 3.06
C SER A 348 -4.69 -21.33 2.94
N LYS A 349 -3.48 -21.75 2.56
CA LYS A 349 -3.09 -23.16 2.50
C LYS A 349 -2.80 -23.76 3.87
N ILE A 350 -2.25 -22.98 4.80
CA ILE A 350 -1.98 -23.39 6.19
C ILE A 350 -3.29 -23.60 6.95
N LEU A 351 -4.30 -22.74 6.72
CA LEU A 351 -5.61 -22.86 7.38
C LEU A 351 -6.40 -24.11 6.96
N GLY A 352 -6.17 -24.60 5.73
CA GLY A 352 -6.86 -25.77 5.21
C GLY A 352 -8.37 -25.53 4.97
N PRO A 353 -9.20 -26.58 4.96
CA PRO A 353 -10.63 -26.47 4.63
C PRO A 353 -11.50 -25.85 5.73
N LYS A 354 -10.92 -25.50 6.88
CA LYS A 354 -11.65 -24.87 7.99
C LYS A 354 -12.16 -23.47 7.60
N PRO A 355 -13.24 -22.97 8.22
CA PRO A 355 -13.81 -21.66 7.89
C PRO A 355 -12.77 -20.54 8.08
N GLN A 356 -12.33 -19.95 6.96
CA GLN A 356 -11.18 -19.04 6.90
C GLN A 356 -11.52 -17.56 7.09
N GLY A 357 -12.80 -17.18 7.20
CA GLY A 357 -13.26 -15.79 7.21
C GLY A 357 -12.61 -14.96 8.32
N VAL A 358 -12.69 -15.41 9.58
CA VAL A 358 -12.06 -14.71 10.73
C VAL A 358 -10.55 -14.57 10.55
N TYR A 359 -9.87 -15.62 10.12
CA TYR A 359 -8.42 -15.61 9.94
C TYR A 359 -8.00 -14.64 8.82
N MET A 360 -8.72 -14.61 7.70
CA MET A 360 -8.52 -13.63 6.62
C MET A 360 -8.89 -12.21 7.06
N GLY A 361 -9.86 -12.09 7.97
CA GLY A 361 -10.22 -10.84 8.64
C GLY A 361 -9.07 -10.27 9.44
N TRP A 362 -8.44 -11.07 10.31
CA TRP A 362 -7.25 -10.67 11.07
C TRP A 362 -6.04 -10.38 10.19
N LEU A 363 -5.83 -11.16 9.12
CA LEU A 363 -4.79 -10.87 8.14
C LEU A 363 -5.01 -9.49 7.50
N THR A 364 -6.24 -9.22 7.03
CA THR A 364 -6.57 -7.93 6.41
C THR A 364 -6.47 -6.77 7.40
N ALA A 365 -6.92 -6.97 8.65
CA ALA A 365 -6.81 -5.98 9.73
C ALA A 365 -5.34 -5.64 10.05
N SER A 366 -4.45 -6.64 10.11
CA SER A 366 -3.02 -6.40 10.29
C SER A 366 -2.42 -5.54 9.16
N GLY A 367 -2.87 -5.75 7.92
CA GLY A 367 -2.45 -4.92 6.80
C GLY A 367 -2.95 -3.48 6.87
N SER A 368 -4.18 -3.27 7.35
CA SER A 368 -4.69 -1.94 7.63
C SER A 368 -3.89 -1.25 8.74
N ALA A 369 -3.55 -1.98 9.82
CA ALA A 369 -2.72 -1.46 10.90
C ALA A 369 -1.34 -1.02 10.40
N ALA A 370 -0.71 -1.82 9.54
CA ALA A 370 0.57 -1.49 8.92
C ALA A 370 0.53 -0.17 8.14
N ARG A 371 -0.56 0.08 7.40
CA ARG A 371 -0.77 1.34 6.65
C ARG A 371 -1.06 2.56 7.52
N ILE A 372 -1.54 2.37 8.74
CA ILE A 372 -1.75 3.46 9.69
C ILE A 372 -0.43 3.79 10.41
N LEU A 373 0.27 2.76 10.89
CA LEU A 373 1.47 2.92 11.70
C LEU A 373 2.70 3.29 10.85
N GLY A 374 2.78 2.81 9.61
CA GLY A 374 3.92 3.03 8.71
C GLY A 374 4.24 4.51 8.49
N PRO A 375 3.29 5.32 7.96
CA PRO A 375 3.51 6.74 7.70
C PRO A 375 3.93 7.52 8.95
N VAL A 376 3.29 7.26 10.09
CA VAL A 376 3.60 7.91 11.37
C VAL A 376 5.03 7.58 11.80
N PHE A 377 5.40 6.31 11.72
CA PHE A 377 6.73 5.86 12.12
C PHE A 377 7.83 6.40 11.19
N ILE A 378 7.69 6.26 9.86
CA ILE A 378 8.74 6.68 8.93
C ILE A 378 8.89 8.19 8.88
N SER A 379 7.79 8.95 8.99
CA SER A 379 7.84 10.42 8.95
C SER A 379 8.71 10.95 10.08
N GLN A 380 8.58 10.42 11.29
CA GLN A 380 9.40 10.83 12.45
C GLN A 380 10.87 10.43 12.29
N VAL A 381 11.15 9.23 11.78
CA VAL A 381 12.53 8.78 11.55
C VAL A 381 13.19 9.61 10.46
N TYR A 382 12.47 9.89 9.37
CA TYR A 382 12.95 10.67 8.24
C TYR A 382 13.26 12.12 8.63
N THR A 383 12.35 12.81 9.31
CA THR A 383 12.56 14.23 9.64
C THR A 383 13.70 14.44 10.63
N VAL A 384 13.85 13.56 11.62
CA VAL A 384 14.85 13.73 12.69
C VAL A 384 16.21 13.12 12.35
N TRP A 385 16.25 11.93 11.74
CA TRP A 385 17.50 11.18 11.52
C TRP A 385 17.94 11.13 10.06
N GLY A 386 17.02 11.39 9.13
CA GLY A 386 17.28 11.43 7.71
C GLY A 386 17.19 10.09 6.98
N PRO A 387 17.35 10.10 5.65
CA PRO A 387 17.16 8.95 4.76
C PRO A 387 18.07 7.77 5.10
N ARG A 388 19.31 8.02 5.51
CA ARG A 388 20.27 6.95 5.82
C ARG A 388 19.78 6.05 6.95
N TRP A 389 19.28 6.64 8.03
CA TRP A 389 18.71 5.90 9.16
C TRP A 389 17.37 5.27 8.81
N ALA A 390 16.51 5.99 8.07
CA ALA A 390 15.24 5.48 7.59
C ALA A 390 15.42 4.17 6.80
N PHE A 391 16.22 4.18 5.72
CA PHE A 391 16.44 2.99 4.89
C PHE A 391 17.27 1.90 5.58
N SER A 392 18.20 2.26 6.47
CA SER A 392 18.94 1.26 7.27
C SER A 392 18.01 0.49 8.19
N LEU A 393 17.05 1.18 8.82
CA LEU A 393 16.05 0.55 9.66
C LEU A 393 15.13 -0.35 8.84
N VAL A 394 14.71 0.08 7.64
CA VAL A 394 13.95 -0.78 6.72
C VAL A 394 14.73 -2.05 6.35
N CYS A 395 16.01 -1.91 5.98
CA CYS A 395 16.87 -3.07 5.71
C CYS A 395 16.94 -4.02 6.90
N GLY A 396 17.10 -3.49 8.12
CA GLY A 396 17.10 -4.28 9.36
C GLY A 396 15.78 -5.02 9.59
N LEU A 397 14.64 -4.36 9.36
CA LEU A 397 13.31 -4.99 9.45
C LEU A 397 13.16 -6.13 8.44
N VAL A 398 13.60 -5.94 7.20
CA VAL A 398 13.55 -7.00 6.16
C VAL A 398 14.43 -8.20 6.54
N VAL A 399 15.64 -7.97 7.06
CA VAL A 399 16.51 -9.07 7.55
C VAL A 399 15.85 -9.84 8.69
N LEU A 400 15.22 -9.14 9.61
CA LEU A 400 14.46 -9.77 10.70
C LEU A 400 13.28 -10.59 10.15
N THR A 401 12.58 -10.10 9.12
CA THR A 401 11.52 -10.83 8.42
C THR A 401 12.06 -12.08 7.71
N ILE A 402 13.19 -11.99 7.01
CA ILE A 402 13.85 -13.13 6.36
C ILE A 402 14.27 -14.17 7.41
N THR A 403 14.80 -13.72 8.54
CA THR A 403 15.20 -14.60 9.65
C THR A 403 13.99 -15.30 10.26
N LEU A 404 12.90 -14.58 10.52
CA LEU A 404 11.64 -15.15 11.00
C LEU A 404 11.09 -16.17 10.01
N LEU A 405 11.10 -15.85 8.71
CA LEU A 405 10.69 -16.77 7.65
C LEU A 405 11.57 -18.04 7.64
N GLY A 406 12.87 -17.90 7.82
CA GLY A 406 13.82 -19.02 7.93
C GLY A 406 13.50 -19.94 9.11
N VAL A 407 13.25 -19.38 10.30
CA VAL A 407 12.88 -20.12 11.51
C VAL A 407 11.58 -20.90 11.32
N VAL A 408 10.58 -20.30 10.67
CA VAL A 408 9.27 -20.94 10.45
C VAL A 408 9.15 -21.67 9.10
N TYR A 409 10.22 -21.72 8.31
CA TYR A 409 10.22 -22.23 6.93
C TYR A 409 9.70 -23.68 6.83
N ARG A 410 10.08 -24.52 7.80
CA ARG A 410 9.64 -25.91 7.89
C ARG A 410 8.19 -26.06 8.36
N ARG A 411 7.60 -25.04 8.99
CA ARG A 411 6.21 -25.05 9.49
C ARG A 411 5.20 -24.53 8.47
N LEU A 412 5.63 -23.78 7.46
CA LEU A 412 4.77 -23.19 6.41
C LEU A 412 4.23 -24.22 5.39
N ILE A 413 3.87 -25.42 5.84
CA ILE A 413 3.36 -26.51 5.01
C ILE A 413 1.85 -26.41 4.85
N ALA A 414 1.33 -26.73 3.66
CA ALA A 414 -0.10 -26.81 3.42
C ALA A 414 -0.76 -27.85 4.35
N PHE A 415 -1.98 -27.56 4.80
CA PHE A 415 -2.72 -28.40 5.74
C PHE A 415 -2.84 -29.86 5.28
N SER A 416 -3.06 -30.09 3.99
CA SER A 416 -3.18 -31.43 3.39
C SER A 416 -1.88 -32.21 3.44
N VAL A 417 -0.73 -31.58 3.14
CA VAL A 417 0.59 -32.21 3.18
C VAL A 417 0.97 -32.57 4.61
N ARG A 418 0.61 -31.72 5.58
CA ARG A 418 0.84 -31.99 7.02
C ARG A 418 0.07 -33.21 7.54
N HIS A 419 -1.15 -33.44 7.03
CA HIS A 419 -2.02 -34.54 7.49
C HIS A 419 -2.15 -35.68 6.47
N GLY A 420 -1.17 -35.81 5.54
CA GLY A 420 -1.03 -36.98 4.67
C GLY A 420 -1.99 -37.08 3.48
N GLY A 421 -2.69 -36.00 3.12
CA GLY A 421 -3.73 -36.02 2.08
C GLY A 421 -3.23 -35.93 0.64
N ILE A 422 -2.00 -35.48 0.38
CA ILE A 422 -1.39 -35.48 -0.97
C ILE A 422 0.12 -35.66 -0.81
N GLN A 423 0.62 -36.77 -1.32
CA GLN A 423 2.04 -37.05 -1.52
C GLN A 423 2.53 -36.09 -2.62
N GLU A 424 3.42 -35.14 -2.29
CA GLU A 424 4.20 -34.43 -3.32
C GLU A 424 4.99 -35.51 -4.07
N GLN A 425 4.55 -35.86 -5.28
CA GLN A 425 5.41 -36.60 -6.20
C GLN A 425 6.58 -35.67 -6.57
N PRO A 426 7.84 -36.09 -6.36
CA PRO A 426 8.98 -35.33 -6.79
C PRO A 426 9.08 -35.43 -8.31
N SER A 427 9.12 -34.28 -9.00
CA SER A 427 9.57 -34.18 -10.39
C SER A 427 10.40 -32.93 -10.59
#